data_AF-A0A382GE35-F1
#
_entry.id   AF-A0A382GE35-F1
#
_cell.length_a   1.000
_cell.length_b   1.000
_cell.length_c   1.000
_cell.angle_alpha   90.00
_cell.angle_beta   90.00
_cell.angle_gamma   90.00
#
_symmetry.space_group_name_H-M   'P 1'
#
loop_
_entity.id
_entity.type
_entity.pdbx_description
1 polymer ?
#
loop_
_entity_poly.entity_id
_entity_poly.type
_entity_poly.pdbx_seq_one_letter_code
_entity_poly.pdbx_strand_id
1 'polypeptide(L)'
;MARLAKRTFVAVLVLLALSFAGLQRLDHLSARPVELSEFSWLNKVEIYTAYVLMNVLGAPLYPEIAKEASLMLLPSSDGQEMTFESDFFLESRFIQNALDNYSEPVRLAWPPNSYGLGKAEARIALALNTGTLHVEDGKVKISVPCTWPKQSLSNVGFPGLLDIRVQEGLFWILEQEGWIHPYTAVWEAD
;
A
#
# COMPACT_ATOMS: atom_id res chain seq x y z
N MET A 1 -24.10 -9.27 32.10
CA MET A 1 -23.17 -8.20 31.64
C MET A 1 -21.71 -8.49 31.99
N ALA A 2 -21.34 -8.75 33.25
CA ALA A 2 -19.93 -8.96 33.66
C ALA A 2 -19.20 -10.13 32.94
N ARG A 3 -19.89 -11.25 32.66
CA ARG A 3 -19.29 -12.40 31.95
C ARG A 3 -19.01 -12.10 30.47
N LEU A 4 -19.86 -11.31 29.83
CA LEU A 4 -19.66 -10.87 28.45
C LEU A 4 -18.51 -9.86 28.39
N ALA A 5 -18.50 -8.86 29.27
CA ALA A 5 -17.40 -7.90 29.39
C ALA A 5 -16.04 -8.59 29.62
N LYS A 6 -15.98 -9.60 30.49
CA LYS A 6 -14.75 -10.39 30.72
C LYS A 6 -14.29 -11.13 29.46
N ARG A 7 -15.21 -11.74 28.70
CA ARG A 7 -14.89 -12.44 27.45
C ARG A 7 -14.39 -11.48 26.37
N THR A 8 -15.07 -10.35 26.20
CA THR A 8 -14.65 -9.29 25.27
C THR A 8 -13.28 -8.75 25.65
N PHE A 9 -13.04 -8.49 26.94
CA PHE A 9 -11.74 -8.03 27.42
C PHE A 9 -10.61 -9.03 27.13
N VAL A 10 -10.81 -10.32 27.42
CA VAL A 10 -9.82 -11.36 27.10
C VAL A 10 -9.59 -11.46 25.59
N ALA A 11 -10.65 -11.39 24.79
CA ALA A 11 -10.52 -11.42 23.33
C ALA A 11 -9.70 -10.23 22.81
N VAL A 12 -9.96 -9.01 23.32
CA VAL A 12 -9.17 -7.82 22.98
C VAL A 12 -7.70 -8.00 23.36
N LEU A 13 -7.41 -8.50 24.57
CA LEU A 13 -6.02 -8.74 24.99
C LEU A 13 -5.31 -9.77 24.11
N VAL A 14 -5.99 -10.85 23.74
CA VAL A 14 -5.42 -11.87 22.84
C VAL A 14 -5.15 -11.27 21.46
N LEU A 15 -6.09 -10.50 20.91
CA LEU A 15 -5.89 -9.83 19.62
C LEU A 15 -4.71 -8.86 19.67
N LEU A 16 -4.60 -8.03 20.71
CA LEU A 16 -3.47 -7.13 20.89
C LEU A 16 -2.13 -7.88 20.97
N ALA A 17 -2.08 -8.98 21.71
CA ALA A 17 -0.88 -9.81 21.82
C ALA A 17 -0.49 -10.44 20.47
N LEU A 18 -1.46 -10.95 19.71
CA LEU A 18 -1.24 -11.51 18.38
C LEU A 18 -0.78 -10.45 17.38
N SER A 19 -1.40 -9.26 17.38
CA SER A 19 -0.98 -8.14 16.54
C SER A 19 0.46 -7.71 16.85
N PHE A 20 0.81 -7.60 18.13
CA PHE A 20 2.18 -7.24 18.53
C PHE A 20 3.19 -8.31 18.11
N ALA A 21 2.89 -9.59 18.33
CA ALA A 21 3.74 -10.70 17.89
C ALA A 21 3.89 -10.73 16.36
N GLY A 22 2.81 -10.47 15.61
CA GLY A 22 2.83 -10.38 14.15
C GLY A 22 3.71 -9.22 13.65
N LEU A 23 3.60 -8.05 14.28
CA LEU A 23 4.45 -6.89 13.96
C LEU A 23 5.93 -7.16 14.23
N GLN A 24 6.26 -7.77 15.38
CA GLN A 24 7.64 -8.17 15.67
C GLN A 24 8.16 -9.22 14.67
N ARG A 25 7.30 -10.15 14.23
CA ARG A 25 7.67 -11.13 13.23
C ARG A 25 7.96 -10.49 11.88
N LEU A 26 7.17 -9.49 11.48
CA LEU A 26 7.37 -8.75 10.24
C LEU A 26 8.63 -7.88 10.28
N ASP A 27 8.91 -7.24 11.41
CA ASP A 27 10.17 -6.50 11.65
C ASP A 27 11.39 -7.43 11.53
N HIS A 28 11.34 -8.61 12.14
CA HIS A 28 12.38 -9.63 12.02
C HIS A 28 12.58 -10.12 10.57
N LEU A 29 11.50 -10.27 9.79
CA LEU A 29 11.61 -10.59 8.37
C LEU A 29 12.23 -9.43 7.57
N SER A 30 11.88 -8.20 7.92
CA SER A 30 12.34 -6.98 7.25
C SER A 30 13.85 -6.73 7.43
N ALA A 31 14.45 -7.28 8.48
CA ALA A 31 15.89 -7.22 8.72
C ALA A 31 16.73 -8.18 7.85
N ARG A 32 16.09 -9.12 7.14
CA ARG A 32 16.79 -10.08 6.27
C ARG A 32 17.18 -9.45 4.93
N PRO A 33 18.24 -9.95 4.27
CA PRO A 33 18.51 -9.58 2.88
C PRO A 33 17.32 -9.93 1.99
N VAL A 34 16.96 -9.04 1.07
CA VAL A 34 15.83 -9.22 0.13
C VAL A 34 16.28 -10.12 -1.03
N GLU A 35 16.46 -11.40 -0.75
CA GLU A 35 16.83 -12.44 -1.72
C GLU A 35 15.92 -13.66 -1.54
N LEU A 36 15.48 -14.29 -2.65
CA LEU A 36 14.47 -15.36 -2.63
C LEU A 36 14.87 -16.56 -1.75
N SER A 37 16.16 -16.90 -1.73
CA SER A 37 16.70 -18.01 -0.94
C SER A 37 16.62 -17.80 0.58
N GLU A 38 16.49 -16.55 1.05
CA GLU A 38 16.44 -16.21 2.48
C GLU A 38 15.05 -16.41 3.10
N PHE A 39 14.04 -16.67 2.26
CA PHE A 39 12.65 -16.80 2.67
C PHE A 39 12.12 -18.21 2.41
N SER A 40 11.86 -18.93 3.50
CA SER A 40 11.15 -20.20 3.44
C SER A 40 9.71 -20.01 2.97
N TRP A 41 9.06 -21.08 2.55
CA TRP A 41 7.63 -21.07 2.21
C TRP A 41 6.76 -20.53 3.35
N LEU A 42 7.07 -20.89 4.61
CA LEU A 42 6.35 -20.35 5.78
C LEU A 42 6.56 -18.85 5.95
N ASN A 43 7.77 -18.33 5.73
CA ASN A 43 8.01 -16.88 5.74
C ASN A 43 7.16 -16.18 4.67
N LYS A 44 7.04 -16.76 3.47
CA LYS A 44 6.21 -16.22 2.38
C LYS A 44 4.73 -16.18 2.76
N VAL A 45 4.21 -17.23 3.42
CA VAL A 45 2.84 -17.24 3.97
C VAL A 45 2.63 -16.12 5.01
N GLU A 46 3.60 -15.89 5.90
CA GLU A 46 3.52 -14.80 6.89
C GLU A 46 3.47 -13.43 6.22
N ILE A 47 4.33 -13.18 5.22
CA ILE A 47 4.38 -11.92 4.47
C ILE A 47 3.06 -11.71 3.69
N TYR A 48 2.58 -12.75 3.00
CA TYR A 48 1.32 -12.71 2.25
C TYR A 48 0.13 -12.42 3.17
N THR A 49 0.10 -13.03 4.35
CA THR A 49 -0.93 -12.76 5.35
C THR A 49 -0.89 -11.30 5.81
N ALA A 50 0.31 -10.76 6.06
CA ALA A 50 0.47 -9.35 6.42
C ALA A 50 0.00 -8.40 5.30
N TYR A 51 0.32 -8.73 4.04
CA TYR A 51 -0.12 -7.98 2.87
C TYR A 51 -1.65 -7.89 2.76
N VAL A 52 -2.33 -9.04 2.84
CA VAL A 52 -3.81 -9.10 2.80
C VAL A 52 -4.42 -8.31 3.96
N LEU A 53 -3.90 -8.50 5.17
CA LEU A 53 -4.40 -7.79 6.35
C LEU A 53 -4.22 -6.27 6.25
N MET A 54 -3.07 -5.81 5.74
CA MET A 54 -2.81 -4.39 5.53
C MET A 54 -3.86 -3.77 4.59
N ASN A 55 -4.20 -4.45 3.49
CA ASN A 55 -5.17 -3.95 2.53
C ASN A 55 -6.59 -3.93 3.11
N VAL A 56 -7.00 -4.99 3.82
CA VAL A 56 -8.33 -5.07 4.46
C VAL A 56 -8.50 -4.03 5.56
N LEU A 57 -7.48 -3.85 6.40
CA LEU A 57 -7.51 -2.88 7.51
C LEU A 57 -7.31 -1.45 7.04
N GLY A 58 -6.58 -1.25 5.93
CA GLY A 58 -6.32 0.05 5.33
C GLY A 58 -7.49 0.58 4.51
N ALA A 59 -8.32 -0.30 3.92
CA ALA A 59 -9.42 0.08 3.02
C ALA A 59 -10.38 1.15 3.57
N PRO A 60 -10.78 1.15 4.86
CA PRO A 60 -11.65 2.20 5.40
C PRO A 60 -11.00 3.60 5.44
N LEU A 61 -9.67 3.68 5.44
CA LEU A 61 -8.92 4.94 5.52
C LEU A 61 -8.35 5.36 4.16
N TYR A 62 -7.88 4.39 3.39
CA TYR A 62 -7.17 4.57 2.12
C TYR A 62 -7.71 3.58 1.07
N PRO A 63 -8.96 3.78 0.60
CA PRO A 63 -9.63 2.80 -0.25
C PRO A 63 -8.95 2.59 -1.62
N GLU A 64 -8.29 3.59 -2.18
CA GLU A 64 -7.66 3.52 -3.50
C GLU A 64 -6.43 2.61 -3.49
N ILE A 65 -5.45 2.87 -2.62
CA ILE A 65 -4.27 2.00 -2.49
C ILE A 65 -4.65 0.60 -2.01
N ALA A 66 -5.68 0.47 -1.16
CA ALA A 66 -6.19 -0.83 -0.75
C ALA A 66 -6.82 -1.60 -1.92
N LYS A 67 -7.54 -0.91 -2.82
CA LYS A 67 -8.07 -1.51 -4.05
C LYS A 67 -6.93 -1.91 -4.99
N GLU A 68 -5.96 -1.02 -5.19
CA GLU A 68 -4.80 -1.28 -6.03
C GLU A 68 -4.07 -2.56 -5.60
N ALA A 69 -3.71 -2.62 -4.31
CA ALA A 69 -3.00 -3.73 -3.72
C ALA A 69 -3.87 -5.02 -3.63
N SER A 70 -5.18 -4.90 -3.39
CA SER A 70 -6.05 -6.09 -3.35
C SER A 70 -6.20 -6.75 -4.72
N LEU A 71 -6.18 -5.98 -5.81
CA LEU A 71 -6.23 -6.52 -7.17
C LEU A 71 -4.96 -7.27 -7.55
N MET A 72 -3.81 -6.93 -6.96
CA MET A 72 -2.58 -7.73 -7.13
C MET A 72 -2.72 -9.16 -6.60
N LEU A 73 -3.74 -9.48 -5.78
CA LEU A 73 -4.00 -10.86 -5.34
C LEU A 73 -4.57 -11.74 -6.45
N LEU A 74 -4.99 -11.16 -7.58
CA LEU A 74 -5.66 -11.86 -8.67
C LEU A 74 -4.64 -12.19 -9.78
N PRO A 75 -4.45 -13.46 -10.14
CA PRO A 75 -3.60 -13.83 -11.27
C PRO A 75 -4.01 -13.19 -12.59
N SER A 76 -5.30 -12.89 -12.75
CA SER A 76 -5.84 -12.22 -13.95
C SER A 76 -5.36 -10.78 -14.11
N SER A 77 -4.80 -10.17 -13.07
CA SER A 77 -4.26 -8.81 -13.14
C SER A 77 -2.84 -8.77 -13.70
N ASP A 78 -2.10 -9.89 -13.73
CA ASP A 78 -0.67 -9.91 -14.08
C ASP A 78 -0.40 -9.28 -15.46
N GLY A 79 0.42 -8.22 -15.45
CA GLY A 79 0.80 -7.45 -16.64
C GLY A 79 -0.35 -6.70 -17.32
N GLN A 80 -1.53 -6.63 -16.72
CA GLN A 80 -2.68 -5.92 -17.28
C GLN A 80 -2.61 -4.41 -17.02
N GLU A 81 -3.32 -3.67 -17.85
CA GLU A 81 -3.71 -2.29 -17.56
C GLU A 81 -5.18 -2.29 -17.14
N MET A 82 -5.49 -1.66 -16.01
CA MET A 82 -6.83 -1.66 -15.42
C MET A 82 -7.28 -0.22 -15.15
N THR A 83 -8.32 0.21 -15.87
CA THR A 83 -8.86 1.57 -15.73
C THR A 83 -9.92 1.66 -14.65
N PHE A 84 -9.88 2.75 -13.88
CA PHE A 84 -10.82 3.10 -12.83
C PHE A 84 -11.26 4.55 -12.99
N GLU A 85 -12.56 4.76 -13.16
CA GLU A 85 -13.17 6.08 -13.22
C GLU A 85 -13.32 6.63 -11.79
N SER A 86 -12.67 7.77 -11.49
CA SER A 86 -12.81 8.48 -10.21
C SER A 86 -12.09 9.84 -10.19
N ASP A 87 -12.78 10.85 -9.66
CA ASP A 87 -12.23 12.20 -9.47
C ASP A 87 -11.45 12.39 -8.16
N PHE A 88 -11.23 11.35 -7.36
CA PHE A 88 -10.70 11.48 -5.99
C PHE A 88 -9.36 12.25 -5.94
N PHE A 89 -8.56 12.19 -7.00
CA PHE A 89 -7.25 12.81 -7.05
C PHE A 89 -7.30 14.30 -7.43
N LEU A 90 -8.42 14.78 -7.97
CA LEU A 90 -8.59 16.19 -8.33
C LEU A 90 -8.68 17.11 -7.10
N GLU A 91 -8.96 16.58 -5.92
CA GLU A 91 -8.92 17.37 -4.67
C GLU A 91 -7.48 17.70 -4.20
N SER A 92 -6.47 17.02 -4.75
CA SER A 92 -5.06 17.23 -4.40
C SER A 92 -4.53 18.55 -4.94
N ARG A 93 -3.96 19.38 -4.07
CA ARG A 93 -3.27 20.60 -4.52
C ARG A 93 -2.02 20.28 -5.32
N PHE A 94 -1.37 19.15 -5.01
CA PHE A 94 -0.21 18.69 -5.75
C PHE A 94 -0.59 18.35 -7.20
N ILE A 95 -1.69 17.64 -7.40
CA ILE A 95 -2.19 17.32 -8.74
C ILE A 95 -2.66 18.58 -9.47
N GLN A 96 -3.44 19.46 -8.82
CA GLN A 96 -3.90 20.70 -9.44
C GLN A 96 -2.73 21.56 -9.92
N ASN A 97 -1.67 21.70 -9.11
CA ASN A 97 -0.47 22.41 -9.52
C ASN A 97 0.24 21.75 -10.72
N ALA A 98 0.25 20.41 -10.79
CA ALA A 98 0.82 19.69 -11.92
C ALA A 98 -0.01 19.89 -13.20
N LEU A 99 -1.34 19.95 -13.08
CA LEU A 99 -2.27 20.24 -14.18
C LEU A 99 -2.13 21.67 -14.69
N ASP A 100 -2.06 22.66 -13.80
CA ASP A 100 -1.89 24.08 -14.16
C ASP A 100 -0.62 24.34 -14.97
N ASN A 101 0.41 23.51 -14.79
CA ASN A 101 1.70 23.61 -15.46
C ASN A 101 1.93 22.46 -16.45
N TYR A 102 0.87 21.77 -16.87
CA TYR A 102 0.99 20.58 -17.69
C TYR A 102 1.42 20.93 -19.13
N SER A 103 2.57 20.39 -19.55
CA SER A 103 3.05 20.45 -20.94
C SER A 103 3.37 19.09 -21.53
N GLU A 104 3.65 18.11 -20.67
CA GLU A 104 4.02 16.74 -21.01
C GLU A 104 3.70 15.82 -19.82
N PRO A 105 3.68 14.49 -20.00
CA PRO A 105 3.42 13.56 -18.90
C PRO A 105 4.33 13.81 -17.69
N VAL A 106 3.74 13.93 -16.50
CA VAL A 106 4.45 14.32 -15.28
C VAL A 106 4.55 13.12 -14.34
N ARG A 107 5.78 12.74 -13.99
CA ARG A 107 5.99 11.75 -12.92
C ARG A 107 5.63 12.36 -11.57
N LEU A 108 4.74 11.68 -10.84
CA LEU A 108 4.27 12.11 -9.55
C LEU A 108 5.15 11.52 -8.44
N ALA A 109 5.63 12.39 -7.55
CA ALA A 109 6.43 12.01 -6.40
C ALA A 109 6.12 12.95 -5.23
N TRP A 110 5.40 12.45 -4.23
CA TRP A 110 5.08 13.25 -3.05
C TRP A 110 6.28 13.33 -2.11
N PRO A 111 6.45 14.44 -1.39
CA PRO A 111 7.46 14.52 -0.35
C PRO A 111 7.12 13.58 0.83
N PRO A 112 8.11 13.04 1.57
CA PRO A 112 7.89 12.07 2.65
C PRO A 112 6.94 12.52 3.77
N ASN A 113 6.74 13.82 3.94
CA ASN A 113 5.84 14.39 4.95
C ASN A 113 4.35 14.35 4.55
N SER A 114 4.03 13.98 3.31
CA SER A 114 2.65 13.88 2.79
C SER A 114 1.92 12.63 3.25
N TYR A 115 2.63 11.56 3.61
CA TYR A 115 2.08 10.23 3.93
C TYR A 115 1.55 10.08 5.36
N GLY A 116 1.66 11.13 6.19
CA GLY A 116 1.26 11.06 7.60
C GLY A 116 -0.24 10.88 7.79
N LEU A 117 -0.64 10.08 8.79
CA LEU A 117 -2.05 9.88 9.13
C LEU A 117 -2.75 11.21 9.45
N GLY A 118 -3.90 11.44 8.82
CA GLY A 118 -4.68 12.69 8.96
C GLY A 118 -4.19 13.87 8.11
N LYS A 119 -3.18 13.68 7.25
CA LYS A 119 -2.81 14.68 6.24
C LYS A 119 -3.79 14.62 5.08
N ALA A 120 -4.18 15.80 4.56
CA ALA A 120 -5.12 15.91 3.45
C ALA A 120 -4.65 15.16 2.19
N GLU A 121 -3.34 15.16 1.93
CA GLU A 121 -2.75 14.50 0.75
C GLU A 121 -2.47 13.00 0.96
N ALA A 122 -2.56 12.46 2.19
CA ALA A 122 -2.05 11.11 2.48
C ALA A 122 -2.73 10.03 1.65
N ARG A 123 -4.06 10.11 1.50
CA ARG A 123 -4.84 9.16 0.70
C ARG A 123 -4.38 9.13 -0.75
N ILE A 124 -4.21 10.31 -1.35
CA ILE A 124 -3.85 10.48 -2.76
C ILE A 124 -2.39 10.13 -2.98
N ALA A 125 -1.50 10.57 -2.09
CA ALA A 125 -0.09 10.26 -2.11
C ALA A 125 0.17 8.75 -1.97
N LEU A 126 -0.57 8.04 -1.11
CA LEU A 126 -0.39 6.60 -0.93
C LEU A 126 -0.78 5.80 -2.17
N ALA A 127 -1.85 6.21 -2.87
CA ALA A 127 -2.30 5.53 -4.09
C ALA A 127 -1.45 5.91 -5.32
N LEU A 128 -1.18 7.19 -5.52
CA LEU A 128 -0.69 7.69 -6.80
C LEU A 128 0.83 7.96 -6.84
N ASN A 129 1.54 7.77 -5.73
CA ASN A 129 2.97 8.00 -5.70
C ASN A 129 3.69 7.10 -6.72
N THR A 130 4.67 7.68 -7.41
CA THR A 130 5.40 7.08 -8.54
C THR A 130 4.60 6.88 -9.83
N GLY A 131 3.30 7.21 -9.83
CA GLY A 131 2.48 7.24 -11.02
C GLY A 131 2.88 8.36 -11.98
N THR A 132 2.29 8.33 -13.17
CA THR A 132 2.48 9.35 -14.20
C THR A 132 1.14 9.98 -14.53
N LEU A 133 1.09 11.31 -14.44
CA LEU A 133 -0.05 12.12 -14.85
C LEU A 133 0.01 12.32 -16.37
N HIS A 134 -1.11 12.04 -17.02
CA HIS A 134 -1.36 12.25 -18.44
C HIS A 134 -2.60 13.13 -18.62
N VAL A 135 -2.57 13.98 -19.64
CA VAL A 135 -3.76 14.66 -20.16
C VAL A 135 -3.90 14.28 -21.62
N GLU A 136 -4.93 13.49 -21.93
CA GLU A 136 -5.19 12.92 -23.25
C GLU A 136 -6.65 13.15 -23.62
N ASP A 137 -6.92 13.67 -24.82
CA ASP A 137 -8.27 13.95 -25.31
C ASP A 137 -9.14 14.79 -24.34
N GLY A 138 -8.50 15.68 -23.57
CA GLY A 138 -9.15 16.51 -22.57
C GLY A 138 -9.46 15.81 -21.25
N LYS A 139 -9.09 14.52 -21.10
CA LYS A 139 -9.23 13.74 -19.88
C LYS A 139 -7.94 13.70 -19.09
N VAL A 140 -8.06 13.80 -17.76
CA VAL A 140 -6.94 13.62 -16.84
C VAL A 140 -6.85 12.16 -16.45
N LYS A 141 -5.67 11.56 -16.65
CA LYS A 141 -5.39 10.16 -16.31
C LYS A 141 -4.14 10.05 -15.46
N ILE A 142 -4.10 9.12 -14.52
CA ILE A 142 -2.91 8.82 -13.73
C ILE A 142 -2.63 7.33 -13.81
N SER A 143 -1.52 6.97 -14.44
CA SER A 143 -1.06 5.59 -14.59
C SER A 143 -0.09 5.24 -13.46
N VAL A 144 -0.46 4.29 -12.61
CA VAL A 144 0.29 3.86 -11.43
C VAL A 144 0.79 2.44 -11.64
N PRO A 145 2.12 2.20 -11.65
CA PRO A 145 2.66 0.86 -11.64
C PRO A 145 2.41 0.25 -10.25
N CYS A 146 1.47 -0.69 -10.16
CA CYS A 146 1.18 -1.45 -8.95
C CYS A 146 2.23 -2.57 -8.82
N THR A 147 3.39 -2.20 -8.26
CA THR A 147 4.51 -3.10 -8.01
C THR A 147 5.30 -2.64 -6.79
N TRP A 148 6.07 -3.55 -6.19
CA TRP A 148 6.87 -3.30 -5.00
C TRP A 148 8.36 -3.13 -5.33
N PRO A 149 9.02 -2.09 -4.79
CA PRO A 149 10.46 -1.94 -4.95
C PRO A 149 11.23 -3.02 -4.17
N LYS A 150 12.32 -3.53 -4.74
CA LYS A 150 13.21 -4.49 -4.05
C LYS A 150 13.83 -3.92 -2.76
N GLN A 151 14.09 -2.62 -2.71
CA GLN A 151 14.70 -1.96 -1.55
C GLN A 151 13.98 -0.65 -1.23
N SER A 152 13.13 -0.69 -0.21
CA SER A 152 12.43 0.47 0.34
C SER A 152 11.99 0.16 1.77
N LEU A 153 12.22 1.10 2.69
CA LEU A 153 11.84 0.97 4.09
C LEU A 153 10.73 1.94 4.41
N SER A 154 9.61 1.41 4.88
CA SER A 154 8.44 2.17 5.29
C SER A 154 8.23 2.06 6.79
N ASN A 155 7.96 3.20 7.45
CA ASN A 155 7.65 3.21 8.86
C ASN A 155 6.14 3.03 9.04
N VAL A 156 5.74 1.90 9.61
CA VAL A 156 4.33 1.57 9.89
C VAL A 156 4.00 1.69 11.38
N GLY A 157 4.99 2.06 12.19
CA GLY A 157 4.82 2.27 13.61
C GLY A 157 4.22 3.62 13.96
N PHE A 158 3.85 3.80 15.23
CA PHE A 158 3.43 5.11 15.75
C PHE A 158 4.67 5.94 16.09
N PRO A 159 4.91 7.09 15.41
CA PRO A 159 6.08 7.92 15.67
C PRO A 159 6.20 8.27 17.16
N GLY A 160 7.34 7.93 17.76
CA GLY A 160 7.63 8.20 19.17
C GLY A 160 7.11 7.18 20.18
N LEU A 161 6.34 6.17 19.75
CA LEU A 161 5.83 5.10 20.63
C LEU A 161 6.33 3.72 20.20
N LEU A 162 6.30 3.42 18.90
CA LEU A 162 6.72 2.16 18.30
C LEU A 162 7.37 2.48 16.94
N ASP A 163 8.69 2.33 16.79
CA ASP A 163 9.38 2.47 15.49
C ASP A 163 9.46 1.09 14.84
N ILE A 164 8.49 0.77 13.97
CA ILE A 164 8.44 -0.50 13.23
C ILE A 164 8.70 -0.18 11.76
N ARG A 165 9.78 -0.74 11.23
CA ARG A 165 10.18 -0.52 9.83
C ARG A 165 9.93 -1.78 9.03
N VAL A 166 9.03 -1.66 8.06
CA VAL A 166 8.75 -2.73 7.12
C VAL A 166 9.58 -2.51 5.88
N GLN A 167 10.32 -3.55 5.48
CA GLN A 167 11.01 -3.60 4.20
C GLN A 167 9.97 -3.98 3.14
N GLU A 168 9.61 -3.04 2.26
CA GLU A 168 8.67 -3.26 1.16
C GLU A 168 9.16 -4.32 0.19
N GLY A 169 10.48 -4.54 0.12
CA GLY A 169 11.09 -5.66 -0.59
C GLY A 169 10.54 -7.03 -0.19
N LEU A 170 9.92 -7.18 0.98
CA LEU A 170 9.21 -8.41 1.35
C LEU A 170 8.04 -8.71 0.39
N PHE A 171 7.32 -7.69 -0.06
CA PHE A 171 6.24 -7.85 -1.03
C PHE A 171 6.78 -8.06 -2.44
N TRP A 172 7.93 -7.48 -2.78
CA TRP A 172 8.65 -7.81 -4.01
C TRP A 172 9.00 -9.32 -4.08
N ILE A 173 9.41 -9.94 -2.96
CA ILE A 173 9.63 -11.40 -2.89
C ILE A 173 8.35 -12.18 -3.27
N LEU A 174 7.16 -11.70 -2.86
CA LEU A 174 5.90 -12.32 -3.22
C LEU A 174 5.59 -12.19 -4.72
N GLU A 175 5.89 -11.03 -5.32
CA GLU A 175 5.75 -10.81 -6.77
C GLU A 175 6.62 -11.80 -7.56
N GLN A 176 7.90 -11.89 -7.21
CA GLN A 176 8.85 -12.75 -7.94
C GLN A 176 8.49 -14.24 -7.86
N GLU A 177 7.76 -14.63 -6.83
CA GLU A 177 7.32 -16.01 -6.60
C GLU A 177 5.89 -16.26 -7.09
N GLY A 178 5.23 -15.26 -7.69
CA GLY A 178 3.89 -15.37 -8.24
C GLY A 178 2.78 -15.51 -7.20
N TRP A 179 2.99 -15.00 -5.98
CA TRP A 179 1.96 -14.94 -4.93
C TRP A 179 1.06 -13.71 -5.06
N ILE A 180 1.61 -12.64 -5.62
CA ILE A 180 0.90 -11.43 -6.02
C ILE A 180 1.38 -11.02 -7.42
N HIS A 181 0.55 -10.26 -8.12
CA HIS A 181 0.61 -10.08 -9.56
C HIS A 181 0.64 -8.59 -9.90
N PRO A 182 1.79 -8.06 -10.37
CA PRO A 182 1.92 -6.65 -10.70
C PRO A 182 1.12 -6.29 -11.94
N TYR A 183 0.63 -5.05 -11.98
CA TYR A 183 -0.17 -4.52 -13.08
C TYR A 183 -0.08 -2.98 -13.10
N THR A 184 -0.71 -2.33 -14.08
CA THR A 184 -0.83 -0.88 -14.13
C THR A 184 -2.26 -0.47 -13.82
N ALA A 185 -2.46 0.31 -12.75
CA ALA A 185 -3.73 0.97 -12.49
C ALA A 185 -3.79 2.29 -13.27
N VAL A 186 -4.90 2.59 -13.94
CA VAL A 186 -5.13 3.87 -14.60
C VAL A 186 -6.34 4.53 -13.96
N TRP A 187 -6.14 5.62 -13.23
CA TRP A 187 -7.22 6.42 -12.69
C TRP A 187 -7.59 7.52 -13.67
N GLU A 188 -8.82 7.50 -14.18
CA GLU A 188 -9.34 8.46 -15.14
C GLU A 188 -10.40 9.34 -14.45
N ALA A 189 -10.26 10.67 -14.58
CA ALA A 189 -11.29 11.61 -14.13
C ALA A 189 -12.48 11.63 -15.10
N ASP A 190 -13.68 11.78 -14.54
CA ASP A 190 -14.94 11.83 -15.29
C ASP A 190 -15.24 13.21 -15.90
#